data_AF-A0A7S3M6B2-F1
#
_entry.id   AF-A0A7S3M6B2-F1
#
_cell.length_a   1.000
_cell.length_b   1.000
_cell.length_c   1.000
_cell.angle_alpha   90.00
_cell.angle_beta   90.00
_cell.angle_gamma   90.00
#
_symmetry.space_group_name_H-M   'P 1'
#
loop_
_entity.id
_entity.type
_entity.pdbx_description
1 polymer ?
#
loop_
_entity_poly.entity_id
_entity_poly.type
_entity_poly.pdbx_seq_one_letter_code
_entity_poly.pdbx_strand_id
1 'polypeptide(L)'
;EALAKMRLSAEATVADVEEALRLFKVSTLAASQSSPVIAGALGGIAPGEVLRAEEYLKRRMGLRESTGTKRLLEEGQSQGHAPEALKRGIMAMVMRNELQELNQGKMVRRVR
;
A
#
# COMPACT_ATOMS: atom_id res chain seq x y z
N GLU A 1 7.56 24.09 20.21
CA GLU A 1 7.14 24.34 21.62
C GLU A 1 7.12 23.11 22.51
N ALA A 2 6.49 21.99 22.13
CA ALA A 2 6.41 20.79 23.00
C ALA A 2 7.78 20.23 23.43
N LEU A 3 8.75 20.17 22.51
CA LEU A 3 10.14 19.76 22.82
C LEU A 3 10.86 20.74 23.77
N ALA A 4 10.63 22.04 23.62
CA ALA A 4 11.22 23.07 24.48
C ALA A 4 10.65 23.01 25.92
N LYS A 5 9.34 22.75 26.05
CA LYS A 5 8.67 22.54 27.35
C LYS A 5 9.20 21.31 28.10
N MET A 6 9.58 20.24 27.39
CA MET A 6 10.21 19.06 28.01
C MET A 6 11.60 19.36 28.60
N ARG A 7 12.30 20.38 28.10
CA ARG A 7 13.61 20.83 28.61
C ARG A 7 13.52 21.97 29.63
N LEU A 8 12.32 22.36 30.05
CA LEU A 8 12.07 23.53 30.92
C LEU A 8 12.67 24.84 30.36
N SER A 9 12.86 24.92 29.04
CA SER A 9 13.30 26.15 28.35
C SER A 9 12.08 27.00 28.00
N ALA A 10 12.13 28.29 28.31
CA ALA A 10 11.08 29.24 27.97
C ALA A 10 11.04 29.57 26.47
N GLU A 11 12.15 29.36 25.75
CA GLU A 11 12.30 29.71 24.34
C GLU A 11 12.56 28.45 23.49
N ALA A 12 11.90 28.39 22.33
CA ALA A 12 12.10 27.31 21.36
C ALA A 12 13.31 27.64 20.47
N THR A 13 14.28 26.73 20.44
CA THR A 13 15.51 26.93 19.67
C THR A 13 15.36 26.37 18.24
N VAL A 14 16.20 26.84 17.31
CA VAL A 14 16.20 26.38 15.90
C VAL A 14 16.41 24.85 15.81
N ALA A 15 17.20 24.27 16.71
CA ALA A 15 17.43 22.83 16.77
C ALA A 15 16.16 22.01 17.07
N ASP A 16 15.22 22.56 17.85
CA ASP A 16 13.95 21.88 18.13
C ASP A 16 13.04 21.86 16.89
N VAL A 17 13.15 22.86 16.03
CA VAL A 17 12.42 22.95 14.75
C VAL A 17 12.97 21.93 13.77
N GLU A 18 14.29 21.79 13.68
CA GLU A 18 14.93 20.77 12.82
C GLU A 18 14.53 19.35 13.22
N GLU A 19 14.51 19.07 14.52
CA GLU A 19 14.12 17.76 15.03
C GLU A 19 12.61 17.49 14.82
N ALA A 20 11.76 18.51 14.97
CA ALA A 20 10.34 18.41 14.65
C ALA A 20 10.10 18.15 13.15
N LEU A 21 10.84 18.82 12.26
CA LEU A 21 10.77 18.60 10.81
C LEU A 21 11.25 17.19 10.44
N ARG A 22 12.29 16.68 11.11
CA ARG A 22 12.77 15.31 10.93
C ARG A 22 11.71 14.29 11.35
N LEU A 23 11.12 14.44 12.54
CA LEU A 23 10.05 13.57 13.04
C LEU A 23 8.81 13.62 12.14
N PHE A 24 8.44 14.82 11.65
CA PHE A 24 7.34 14.97 10.71
C PHE A 24 7.58 14.22 9.41
N LYS A 25 8.79 14.30 8.83
CA LYS A 25 9.16 13.57 7.61
C LYS A 25 9.14 12.05 7.82
N VAL A 26 9.66 11.57 8.96
CA VAL A 26 9.60 10.14 9.30
C VAL A 26 8.15 9.69 9.48
N SER A 27 7.32 10.49 10.14
CA SER A 27 5.90 10.16 10.38
C SER A 27 5.06 10.21 9.10
N THR A 28 5.27 11.17 8.21
CA THR A 28 4.57 11.22 6.91
C THR A 28 5.02 10.11 5.97
N LEU A 29 6.31 9.76 5.95
CA LEU A 29 6.81 8.63 5.16
C LEU A 29 6.29 7.30 5.73
N ALA A 30 6.27 7.14 7.06
CA ALA A 30 5.66 6.00 7.72
C ALA A 30 4.15 5.93 7.41
N ALA A 31 3.39 7.01 7.59
CA ALA A 31 1.96 7.07 7.34
C ALA A 31 1.57 6.91 5.86
N SER A 32 2.45 7.27 4.92
CA SER A 32 2.25 7.00 3.49
C SER A 32 2.44 5.51 3.16
N GLN A 33 3.33 4.80 3.87
CA GLN A 33 3.55 3.36 3.66
C GLN A 33 2.60 2.50 4.50
N SER A 34 2.25 2.97 5.69
CA SER A 34 1.23 2.41 6.55
C SER A 34 -0.05 3.19 6.33
N SER A 35 -0.84 2.85 5.31
CA SER A 35 -2.27 3.18 5.33
C SER A 35 -2.91 2.24 6.37
N PRO A 36 -3.08 2.63 7.66
CA PRO A 36 -3.43 1.70 8.73
C PRO A 36 -4.94 1.41 8.72
N VAL A 37 -5.70 2.17 7.93
CA VAL A 37 -7.16 2.03 7.80
C VAL A 37 -7.54 0.74 7.09
N ILE A 38 -6.64 0.15 6.29
CA ILE A 38 -6.91 -1.12 5.59
C ILE A 38 -6.49 -2.33 6.43
N ALA A 39 -5.56 -2.16 7.38
CA ALA A 39 -5.03 -3.28 8.19
C ALA A 39 -5.92 -3.67 9.38
N GLY A 40 -6.72 -2.74 9.93
CA GLY A 40 -7.45 -2.97 11.18
C GLY A 40 -8.92 -3.38 11.06
N ALA A 41 -9.59 -3.11 9.94
CA ALA A 41 -11.07 -3.16 9.90
C ALA A 41 -11.67 -4.40 9.19
N LEU A 42 -10.92 -5.14 8.38
CA LEU A 42 -11.46 -6.32 7.67
C LEU A 42 -10.43 -7.47 7.58
N GLY A 43 -10.63 -8.48 8.43
CA GLY A 43 -10.27 -9.87 8.14
C GLY A 43 -8.77 -10.21 8.16
N GLY A 44 -8.37 -11.05 9.11
CA GLY A 44 -7.02 -11.61 9.24
C GLY A 44 -6.61 -12.52 8.09
N ILE A 45 -6.25 -11.94 6.95
CA ILE A 45 -5.61 -12.68 5.85
C ILE A 45 -4.14 -12.83 6.20
N ALA A 46 -3.66 -14.07 6.21
CA ALA A 46 -2.26 -14.37 6.46
C ALA A 46 -1.39 -13.71 5.37
N PRO A 47 -0.24 -13.11 5.72
CA PRO A 47 0.65 -12.47 4.74
C PRO A 47 1.08 -13.42 3.61
N GLY A 48 1.17 -14.73 3.90
CA GLY A 48 1.47 -15.76 2.90
C GLY A 48 0.42 -15.92 1.81
N GLU A 49 -0.86 -15.66 2.09
CA GLU A 49 -1.93 -15.77 1.08
C GLU A 49 -1.88 -14.60 0.09
N VAL A 50 -1.52 -13.40 0.57
CA VAL A 50 -1.33 -12.23 -0.27
C VAL A 50 -0.13 -12.42 -1.20
N LEU A 51 0.97 -12.98 -0.70
CA LEU A 51 2.15 -13.30 -1.52
C LEU A 51 1.83 -14.30 -2.64
N ARG A 52 1.06 -15.36 -2.34
CA ARG A 52 0.61 -16.32 -3.36
C ARG A 52 -0.29 -15.66 -4.41
N ALA A 53 -1.19 -14.78 -3.98
CA ALA A 53 -2.02 -14.00 -4.89
C ALA A 53 -1.18 -13.05 -5.77
N GLU A 54 -0.16 -12.40 -5.22
CA GLU A 54 0.79 -11.56 -5.98
C GLU A 54 1.53 -12.39 -7.04
N GLU A 55 2.07 -13.55 -6.69
CA GLU A 55 2.74 -14.43 -7.65
C GLU A 55 1.80 -14.87 -8.78
N TYR A 56 0.55 -15.22 -8.45
CA TYR A 56 -0.46 -15.56 -9.46
C TYR A 56 -0.72 -14.39 -10.40
N LEU A 57 -0.94 -13.18 -9.89
CA LEU A 57 -1.17 -11.98 -10.69
C LEU A 57 0.02 -11.67 -11.61
N LYS A 58 1.26 -11.83 -11.12
CA LYS A 58 2.50 -11.66 -11.89
C LYS A 58 2.66 -12.69 -13.01
N ARG A 59 2.24 -13.94 -12.79
CA ARG A 59 2.26 -15.00 -13.81
C ARG A 59 1.15 -14.82 -14.85
N ARG A 60 -0.02 -14.36 -14.41
CA ARG A 60 -1.21 -14.22 -15.26
C ARG A 60 -1.16 -13.01 -16.19
N MET A 61 -0.60 -11.89 -15.73
CA MET A 61 -0.53 -10.65 -16.50
C MET A 61 0.79 -10.56 -17.29
N GLY A 62 0.70 -10.62 -18.62
CA GLY A 62 1.84 -10.35 -19.50
C GLY A 62 2.29 -8.89 -19.41
N LEU A 63 3.56 -8.62 -19.78
CA LEU A 63 4.07 -7.25 -19.83
C LEU A 63 3.25 -6.42 -20.83
N ARG A 64 2.77 -5.23 -20.43
CA ARG A 64 1.87 -4.35 -21.20
C ARG A 64 0.50 -4.94 -21.54
N GLU A 65 0.11 -6.09 -20.99
CA GLU A 65 -1.26 -6.60 -21.12
C GLU A 65 -2.21 -5.78 -20.24
N SER A 66 -3.42 -5.54 -20.74
CA SER A 66 -4.50 -4.88 -20.03
C SER A 66 -5.62 -5.88 -19.77
N THR A 67 -5.93 -6.11 -18.50
CA THR A 67 -6.97 -7.06 -18.09
C THR A 67 -8.04 -6.34 -17.26
N GLY A 68 -9.30 -6.73 -17.43
CA GLY A 68 -10.39 -6.21 -16.60
C GLY A 68 -10.25 -6.70 -15.16
N THR A 69 -10.37 -5.79 -14.19
CA THR A 69 -10.20 -6.10 -12.76
C THR A 69 -11.19 -7.16 -12.28
N LYS A 70 -12.45 -7.09 -12.75
CA LYS A 70 -13.50 -8.08 -12.42
C LYS A 70 -13.13 -9.49 -12.90
N ARG A 71 -12.71 -9.60 -14.16
CA ARG A 71 -12.30 -10.87 -14.76
C ARG A 71 -11.09 -11.47 -14.02
N LEU A 72 -10.13 -10.62 -13.65
CA LEU A 72 -8.95 -11.05 -12.89
C LEU A 72 -9.32 -11.56 -11.49
N LEU A 73 -10.29 -10.93 -10.83
CA LEU A 73 -10.81 -11.37 -9.53
C LEU A 73 -11.62 -12.67 -9.63
N GLU A 74 -12.42 -12.85 -10.68
CA GLU A 74 -13.17 -14.08 -10.94
C GLU A 74 -12.24 -15.25 -11.25
N GLU A 75 -11.23 -15.04 -12.11
CA GLU A 75 -10.20 -16.03 -12.42
C GLU A 75 -9.35 -16.38 -11.19
N GLY A 76 -9.03 -15.40 -10.33
CA GLY A 76 -8.31 -15.69 -9.10
C GLY A 76 -9.15 -16.46 -8.07
N GLN A 77 -10.46 -16.18 -7.99
CA GLN A 77 -11.38 -16.92 -7.12
C GLN A 77 -11.55 -18.37 -7.58
N SER A 78 -11.60 -18.64 -8.88
CA SER A 78 -11.70 -20.02 -9.40
C SER A 78 -10.45 -20.86 -9.10
N GLN A 79 -9.29 -20.22 -8.92
CA GLN A 79 -8.04 -20.85 -8.48
C GLN A 79 -7.94 -21.02 -6.95
N GLY A 80 -8.99 -20.66 -6.20
CA GLY A 80 -9.04 -20.83 -4.75
C GLY A 80 -8.38 -19.71 -3.94
N HIS A 81 -8.06 -18.58 -4.56
CA HIS A 81 -7.56 -17.41 -3.82
C HIS A 81 -8.70 -16.61 -3.22
N ALA A 82 -8.54 -16.18 -1.97
CA ALA A 82 -9.50 -15.31 -1.32
C ALA A 82 -9.65 -13.98 -2.10
N PRO A 83 -10.87 -13.48 -2.32
CA PRO A 83 -11.12 -12.27 -3.10
C PRO A 83 -10.46 -11.03 -2.48
N GLU A 84 -10.37 -11.00 -1.15
CA GLU A 84 -9.70 -9.92 -0.42
C GLU A 84 -8.17 -9.97 -0.57
N ALA A 85 -7.57 -11.16 -0.60
CA ALA A 85 -6.14 -11.34 -0.81
C ALA A 85 -5.73 -10.85 -2.21
N LEU A 86 -6.54 -11.16 -3.23
CA LEU A 86 -6.34 -10.69 -4.60
C LEU A 86 -6.44 -9.16 -4.69
N LYS A 87 -7.46 -8.55 -4.07
CA LYS A 87 -7.61 -7.09 -4.04
C LYS A 87 -6.41 -6.41 -3.38
N ARG A 88 -5.91 -6.95 -2.25
CA ARG A 88 -4.70 -6.44 -1.58
C ARG A 88 -3.46 -6.61 -2.45
N GLY A 89 -3.30 -7.75 -3.11
CA GLY A 89 -2.19 -7.99 -4.03
C GLY A 89 -2.18 -6.97 -5.18
N ILE A 90 -3.34 -6.71 -5.79
CA ILE A 90 -3.48 -5.67 -6.83
C ILE A 90 -3.08 -4.30 -6.27
N MET A 91 -3.64 -3.90 -5.13
CA MET A 91 -3.30 -2.61 -4.49
C MET A 91 -1.81 -2.50 -4.18
N ALA A 92 -1.20 -3.55 -3.62
CA ALA A 92 0.23 -3.58 -3.30
C ALA A 92 1.09 -3.43 -4.57
N MET A 93 0.73 -4.11 -5.65
CA MET A 93 1.44 -4.02 -6.93
C MET A 93 1.24 -2.65 -7.61
N VAL A 94 0.09 -2.00 -7.45
CA VAL A 94 -0.14 -0.63 -7.91
C VAL A 94 0.72 0.37 -7.13
N MET A 95 0.79 0.24 -5.80
CA MET A 95 1.64 1.08 -4.96
C MET A 95 3.14 0.94 -5.30
N ARG A 96 3.56 -0.25 -5.77
CA ARG A 96 4.92 -0.51 -6.25
C ARG A 96 5.16 -0.09 -7.71
N ASN A 97 4.18 0.54 -8.38
CA ASN A 97 4.23 0.89 -9.81
C ASN A 97 4.49 -0.31 -10.76
N GLU A 98 4.15 -1.54 -10.34
CA GLU A 98 4.18 -2.72 -11.21
C GLU A 98 2.91 -2.78 -12.07
N LEU A 99 1.79 -2.35 -11.50
CA LEU A 99 0.47 -2.27 -12.14
C LEU A 99 0.01 -0.82 -12.24
N GLN A 100 -0.70 -0.50 -13.32
CA GLN A 100 -1.37 0.77 -13.51
C GLN A 100 -2.86 0.54 -13.67
N GLU A 101 -3.64 1.18 -12.81
CA GLU A 101 -5.09 1.20 -12.96
C GLU A 101 -5.49 2.15 -14.10
N LEU A 102 -6.39 1.67 -14.95
CA LEU A 102 -6.97 2.39 -16.07
C LEU A 102 -8.50 2.40 -15.89
N ASN A 103 -9.17 3.37 -16.49
CA ASN A 103 -10.64 3.47 -16.49
C ASN A 103 -11.25 3.45 -15.08
N GLN A 104 -10.70 4.27 -14.16
CA GLN A 104 -11.16 4.35 -12.75
C GLN A 104 -11.11 2.99 -12.04
N GLY A 105 -10.04 2.21 -12.26
CA GLY A 105 -9.84 0.90 -11.61
C GLY A 105 -10.62 -0.26 -12.23
N LYS A 106 -11.32 -0.05 -13.35
CA LYS A 106 -12.01 -1.14 -14.10
C LYS A 106 -11.04 -2.03 -14.86
N MET A 107 -9.88 -1.49 -15.22
CA MET A 107 -8.84 -2.20 -15.94
C MET A 107 -7.51 -2.03 -15.23
N VAL A 108 -6.68 -3.06 -15.29
CA VAL A 108 -5.32 -3.03 -14.74
C VAL A 108 -4.36 -3.40 -15.86
N ARG A 109 -3.34 -2.57 -16.06
CA ARG A 109 -2.29 -2.79 -17.04
C ARG A 109 -0.98 -3.04 -16.35
N ARG A 110 -0.26 -4.07 -16.77
CA ARG A 110 1.10 -4.32 -16.27
C ARG A 110 2.09 -3.35 -16.91
N VAL A 111 2.83 -2.61 -16.09
CA VAL A 111 3.85 -1.66 -16.55
C VAL A 111 5.24 -2.26 -16.45
N ARG A 112 5.49 -3.13 -15.46
CA ARG A 112 6.79 -3.75 -15.16
C ARG A 112 6.67 -5.22 -14.78
#